data_AF-K3VXT5-F1
#
_entry.id   AF-K3VXT5-F1
#
_cell.length_a   1.000
_cell.length_b   1.000
_cell.length_c   1.000
_cell.angle_alpha   90.00
_cell.angle_beta   90.00
_cell.angle_gamma   90.00
#
_symmetry.space_group_name_H-M   'P 1'
#
loop_
_entity.id
_entity.type
_entity.pdbx_description
1 polymer ?
#
loop_
_entity_poly.entity_id
_entity_poly.type
_entity_poly.pdbx_seq_one_letter_code
_entity_poly.pdbx_strand_id
1 'polypeptide(L)'
;MDSFYEQEIQDYPESIPSLPVVRSAEMPMLWDEEHQRLIDSCVKSKSLYEMYLQLPVLAAALEDNQTLKDNNFSVAHTVNALNRADWSMLELLHSMDHDVVQSIVKNTFAYDMIQGNIRCFPMPRRASDVIPGVYVIGLSIDGQNGRFLNIKEMETVVEEMKEYVAGYKAHIKYQSAPTSLSRDEAHARRHINHVDGFAGGAMKKDDPAFIKKEEEMPSIEALIKTFEKMCDRSIDSTGLIRMHQSPLYVGCSKHLFSRTSVYGHESVRHINKPLGLTISILRKLGHRVQLTIGNVVRVWKADQLPKAEQLVTTLAGSLVYQHGFNATEAGGTGYGTITDEEGLRTNTAYLISGVKIITSNLRDSLQEIGLRQRYIEDMNRIHVQIVKSKEWLHDCNKLLESLPPNFQWGEQITELEAVADEHKRILEDLKEARKFWNLILQIQNIVYEETGRGLPPPYEYES
;
A
#
# COMPACT_ATOMS: atom_id res chain seq x y z
N MET A 1 31.98 0.85 45.83
CA MET A 1 31.44 1.79 44.83
C MET A 1 32.14 1.48 43.53
N ASP A 2 31.61 0.49 42.82
CA ASP A 2 32.12 0.13 41.51
C ASP A 2 31.69 1.22 40.51
N SER A 3 32.65 1.69 39.70
CA SER A 3 32.39 2.65 38.64
C SER A 3 31.42 2.01 37.64
N PHE A 4 30.13 2.30 37.80
CA PHE A 4 29.12 1.96 36.81
C PHE A 4 29.46 2.72 35.53
N TYR A 5 29.88 1.96 34.53
CA TYR A 5 30.24 2.41 33.19
C TYR A 5 29.23 3.44 32.67
N GLU A 6 29.69 4.67 32.48
CA GLU A 6 29.15 5.62 31.52
C GLU A 6 29.31 5.02 30.12
N GLN A 7 28.46 4.06 29.75
CA GLN A 7 28.15 3.88 28.34
C GLN A 7 27.09 4.90 28.02
N GLU A 8 27.52 6.03 27.45
CA GLU A 8 26.65 7.05 26.88
C GLU A 8 25.52 6.38 26.10
N ILE A 9 24.28 6.73 26.44
CA ILE A 9 23.11 6.39 25.63
C ILE A 9 23.39 7.03 24.27
N GLN A 10 23.72 6.20 23.28
CA GLN A 10 24.06 6.67 21.95
C GLN A 10 22.78 7.19 21.28
N ASP A 11 22.83 8.41 20.78
CA ASP A 11 21.69 9.06 20.14
C ASP A 11 21.14 8.19 19.01
N TYR A 12 19.83 7.91 19.08
CA TYR A 12 19.10 7.27 18.01
C TYR A 12 18.94 8.29 16.88
N PRO A 13 19.16 7.91 15.60
CA PRO A 13 18.87 8.82 14.49
C PRO A 13 17.39 9.21 14.56
N GLU A 14 17.13 10.48 14.87
CA GLU A 14 15.77 11.02 14.89
C GLU A 14 15.22 11.01 13.46
N SER A 15 14.57 9.91 13.07
CA SER A 15 13.75 9.93 11.87
C SER A 15 12.52 10.78 12.20
N ILE A 16 12.47 12.00 11.64
CA ILE A 16 11.26 12.82 11.63
C ILE A 16 10.11 11.91 11.18
N PRO A 17 9.10 11.65 12.02
CA PRO A 17 7.99 10.82 11.60
C PRO A 17 7.35 11.50 10.40
N SER A 18 7.32 10.83 9.25
CA SER A 18 6.60 11.37 8.11
C SER A 18 5.14 11.56 8.51
N LEU A 19 4.57 12.71 8.15
CA LEU A 19 3.17 12.99 8.39
C LEU A 19 2.31 11.83 7.89
N PRO A 20 1.28 11.41 8.65
CA PRO A 20 0.33 10.43 8.15
C PRO A 20 -0.22 10.88 6.81
N VAL A 21 -0.37 9.94 5.88
CA VAL A 21 -0.84 10.30 4.55
C VAL A 21 -2.32 10.68 4.63
N VAL A 22 -2.61 11.94 4.31
CA VAL A 22 -3.96 12.52 4.37
C VAL A 22 -4.62 12.45 3.00
N ARG A 23 -5.91 12.17 3.00
CA ARG A 23 -6.73 12.13 1.79
C ARG A 23 -6.82 13.51 1.18
N SER A 24 -6.52 13.60 -0.11
CA SER A 24 -6.53 14.85 -0.86
C SER A 24 -7.20 14.65 -2.20
N ALA A 25 -7.53 15.74 -2.88
CA ALA A 25 -8.06 15.70 -4.23
C ALA A 25 -7.12 15.01 -5.23
N GLU A 26 -5.81 15.11 -5.01
CA GLU A 26 -4.79 14.46 -5.83
C GLU A 26 -4.66 12.96 -5.50
N MET A 27 -4.95 12.58 -4.25
CA MET A 27 -4.90 11.20 -3.75
C MET A 27 -6.20 10.83 -3.02
N PRO A 28 -7.32 10.65 -3.74
CA PRO A 28 -8.62 10.41 -3.13
C PRO A 28 -8.84 8.96 -2.64
N MET A 29 -7.98 8.01 -3.00
CA MET A 29 -8.05 6.57 -2.69
C MET A 29 -7.28 6.22 -1.41
N LEU A 30 -7.73 6.74 -0.26
CA LEU A 30 -7.22 6.42 1.08
C LEU A 30 -8.38 6.01 1.99
N TRP A 31 -8.97 4.85 1.74
CA TRP A 31 -10.32 4.55 2.26
C TRP A 31 -10.38 3.68 3.50
N ASP A 32 -9.38 2.83 3.74
CA ASP A 32 -9.32 2.00 4.93
C ASP A 32 -8.03 2.24 5.72
N GLU A 33 -8.12 1.98 7.02
CA GLU A 33 -7.03 2.23 7.97
C GLU A 33 -5.83 1.34 7.68
N GLU A 34 -6.07 0.15 7.14
CA GLU A 34 -5.05 -0.81 6.73
C GLU A 34 -4.19 -0.28 5.59
N HIS A 35 -4.82 0.26 4.54
CA HIS A 35 -4.13 0.83 3.39
C HIS A 35 -3.42 2.13 3.76
N GLN A 36 -4.03 2.97 4.61
CA GLN A 36 -3.35 4.15 5.17
C GLN A 36 -2.11 3.76 5.98
N ARG A 37 -2.23 2.76 6.87
CA ARG A 37 -1.09 2.20 7.61
C ARG A 37 0.00 1.65 6.69
N LEU A 38 -0.40 1.02 5.59
CA LEU A 38 0.53 0.50 4.59
C LEU A 38 1.32 1.61 3.92
N ILE A 39 0.63 2.67 3.49
CA ILE A 39 1.25 3.86 2.89
C ILE A 39 2.20 4.51 3.90
N ASP A 40 1.73 4.74 5.13
CA ASP A 40 2.54 5.32 6.21
C ASP A 40 3.81 4.51 6.47
N SER A 41 3.70 3.18 6.54
CA SER A 41 4.84 2.28 6.74
C SER A 41 5.86 2.42 5.60
N CYS A 42 5.37 2.61 4.38
CA CYS A 42 6.18 2.85 3.20
C CYS A 42 6.92 4.20 3.22
N VAL A 43 6.27 5.26 3.72
CA VAL A 43 6.83 6.62 3.72
C VAL A 43 7.79 6.86 4.89
N LYS A 44 7.52 6.26 6.07
CA LYS A 44 8.31 6.48 7.29
C LYS A 44 9.72 5.92 7.22
N SER A 45 9.94 4.84 6.48
CA SER A 45 11.22 4.13 6.43
C SER A 45 11.61 3.79 5.00
N LYS A 46 12.91 3.88 4.70
CA LYS A 46 13.49 3.33 3.47
C LYS A 46 13.60 1.79 3.50
N SER A 47 13.47 1.20 4.68
CA SER A 47 13.46 -0.25 4.83
C SER A 47 12.08 -0.84 4.55
N LEU A 48 12.09 -2.02 3.91
CA LEU A 48 10.88 -2.81 3.63
C LEU A 48 10.57 -3.82 4.74
N TYR A 49 11.28 -3.75 5.87
CA TYR A 49 11.07 -4.63 7.01
C TYR A 49 9.69 -4.42 7.64
N GLU A 50 9.32 -3.15 7.91
CA GLU A 50 8.00 -2.83 8.46
C GLU A 50 6.89 -3.30 7.51
N MET A 51 7.06 -3.05 6.21
CA MET A 51 6.16 -3.52 5.17
C MET A 51 5.97 -5.05 5.20
N TYR A 52 7.05 -5.80 5.40
CA TYR A 52 6.98 -7.25 5.56
C TYR A 52 6.17 -7.67 6.80
N LEU A 53 6.33 -6.97 7.92
CA LEU A 53 5.57 -7.22 9.14
C LEU A 53 4.07 -6.92 8.99
N GLN A 54 3.69 -6.06 8.04
CA GLN A 54 2.29 -5.77 7.75
C GLN A 54 1.60 -6.84 6.89
N LEU A 55 2.34 -7.77 6.24
CA LEU A 55 1.72 -8.76 5.35
C LEU A 55 0.69 -9.67 6.05
N PRO A 56 0.93 -10.20 7.26
CA PRO A 56 -0.10 -10.96 8.00
C PRO A 56 -1.31 -10.12 8.40
N VAL A 57 -1.11 -8.81 8.68
CA VAL A 57 -2.21 -7.89 8.99
C VAL A 57 -3.10 -7.68 7.76
N LEU A 58 -2.48 -7.50 6.59
CA LEU A 58 -3.21 -7.42 5.31
C LEU A 58 -3.93 -8.73 4.97
N ALA A 59 -3.33 -9.88 5.31
CA ALA A 59 -3.96 -11.18 5.14
C ALA A 59 -5.24 -11.30 5.98
N ALA A 60 -5.18 -10.91 7.26
CA ALA A 60 -6.35 -10.89 8.13
C ALA A 60 -7.42 -9.93 7.61
N ALA A 61 -7.02 -8.73 7.18
CA ALA A 61 -7.95 -7.75 6.60
C ALA A 61 -8.65 -8.26 5.33
N LEU A 62 -7.93 -8.99 4.46
CA LEU A 62 -8.50 -9.64 3.28
C LEU A 62 -9.48 -10.76 3.68
N GLU A 63 -9.12 -11.59 4.65
CA GLU A 63 -9.96 -12.67 5.16
C GLU A 63 -11.23 -12.15 5.83
N ASP A 64 -11.15 -11.00 6.51
CA ASP A 64 -12.26 -10.38 7.23
C ASP A 64 -13.11 -9.42 6.39
N ASN A 65 -12.70 -9.11 5.16
CA ASN A 65 -13.39 -8.16 4.30
C ASN A 65 -14.82 -8.62 3.95
N GLN A 66 -15.82 -7.91 4.48
CA GLN A 66 -17.22 -8.23 4.27
C GLN A 66 -17.65 -8.10 2.81
N THR A 67 -17.11 -7.13 2.07
CA THR A 67 -17.46 -6.94 0.64
C THR A 67 -17.01 -8.15 -0.20
N LEU A 68 -15.84 -8.71 0.08
CA LEU A 68 -15.37 -9.94 -0.57
C LEU A 68 -16.28 -11.13 -0.25
N LYS A 69 -16.67 -11.29 1.02
CA LYS A 69 -17.59 -12.36 1.48
C LYS A 69 -18.97 -12.25 0.84
N ASP A 70 -19.56 -11.06 0.83
CA ASP A 70 -20.90 -10.79 0.27
C ASP A 70 -20.97 -11.12 -1.23
N ASN A 71 -19.85 -11.01 -1.94
CA ASN A 71 -19.75 -11.28 -3.37
C ASN A 71 -19.18 -12.67 -3.69
N ASN A 72 -19.05 -13.56 -2.69
CA ASN A 72 -18.46 -14.91 -2.83
C ASN A 72 -17.08 -14.89 -3.51
N PHE A 73 -16.28 -13.84 -3.28
CA PHE A 73 -14.96 -13.72 -3.88
C PHE A 73 -13.90 -14.35 -2.98
N SER A 74 -13.34 -15.48 -3.41
CA SER A 74 -12.27 -16.16 -2.67
C SER A 74 -10.96 -15.37 -2.73
N VAL A 75 -10.33 -15.22 -1.56
CA VAL A 75 -8.95 -14.75 -1.38
C VAL A 75 -8.11 -15.77 -0.61
N ALA A 76 -8.57 -17.01 -0.50
CA ALA A 76 -7.96 -18.03 0.36
C ALA A 76 -6.50 -18.34 -0.01
N HIS A 77 -6.14 -18.39 -1.30
CA HIS A 77 -4.76 -18.63 -1.69
C HIS A 77 -3.86 -17.42 -1.39
N THR A 78 -4.40 -16.22 -1.58
CA THR A 78 -3.69 -14.96 -1.29
C THR A 78 -3.42 -14.83 0.21
N VAL A 79 -4.46 -15.02 1.04
CA VAL A 79 -4.35 -15.03 2.52
C VAL A 79 -3.33 -16.07 2.99
N ASN A 80 -3.42 -17.29 2.47
CA ASN A 80 -2.46 -18.35 2.81
C ASN A 80 -1.02 -18.01 2.41
N ALA A 81 -0.81 -17.33 1.28
CA ALA A 81 0.52 -16.96 0.83
C ALA A 81 1.14 -15.85 1.68
N LEU A 82 0.34 -14.90 2.15
CA LEU A 82 0.77 -13.79 3.01
C LEU A 82 1.00 -14.23 4.47
N ASN A 83 0.21 -15.18 4.97
CA ASN A 83 0.35 -15.74 6.33
C ASN A 83 1.49 -16.74 6.47
N ARG A 84 1.96 -17.33 5.36
CA ARG A 84 3.06 -18.29 5.40
C ARG A 84 4.34 -17.59 5.83
N ALA A 85 4.93 -18.06 6.91
CA ALA A 85 6.26 -17.69 7.37
C ALA A 85 7.38 -18.29 6.49
N ASP A 86 7.21 -18.29 5.17
CA ASP A 86 8.27 -18.64 4.24
C ASP A 86 9.00 -17.37 3.75
N TRP A 87 10.31 -17.48 3.56
CA TRP A 87 11.16 -16.35 3.20
C TRP A 87 10.87 -15.80 1.80
N SER A 88 10.00 -16.43 1.00
CA SER A 88 9.78 -16.03 -0.40
C SER A 88 9.11 -14.66 -0.50
N MET A 89 8.15 -14.35 0.38
CA MET A 89 7.52 -13.02 0.38
C MET A 89 8.52 -11.93 0.73
N LEU A 90 9.42 -12.20 1.69
CA LEU A 90 10.50 -11.28 2.04
C LEU A 90 11.44 -11.08 0.84
N GLU A 91 11.89 -12.16 0.21
CA GLU A 91 12.76 -12.13 -0.97
C GLU A 91 12.13 -11.30 -2.10
N LEU A 92 10.86 -11.57 -2.42
CA LEU A 92 10.14 -10.88 -3.49
C LEU A 92 9.94 -9.40 -3.17
N LEU A 93 9.54 -9.07 -1.94
CA LEU A 93 9.40 -7.70 -1.48
C LEU A 93 10.72 -6.94 -1.60
N HIS A 94 11.82 -7.52 -1.12
CA HIS A 94 13.15 -6.90 -1.18
C HIS A 94 13.75 -6.87 -2.59
N SER A 95 13.18 -7.61 -3.54
CA SER A 95 13.56 -7.51 -4.95
C SER A 95 12.96 -6.30 -5.67
N MET A 96 11.94 -5.65 -5.10
CA MET A 96 11.33 -4.46 -5.67
C MET A 96 12.07 -3.21 -5.22
N ASP A 97 12.19 -2.23 -6.10
CA ASP A 97 12.69 -0.90 -5.74
C ASP A 97 11.72 -0.23 -4.74
N HIS A 98 12.25 0.38 -3.67
CA HIS A 98 11.44 0.96 -2.60
C HIS A 98 10.46 2.02 -3.12
N ASP A 99 10.92 2.89 -4.01
CA ASP A 99 10.07 3.96 -4.55
C ASP A 99 8.99 3.38 -5.47
N VAL A 100 9.28 2.27 -6.17
CA VAL A 100 8.26 1.52 -6.92
C VAL A 100 7.21 0.91 -5.97
N VAL A 101 7.62 0.31 -4.85
CA VAL A 101 6.68 -0.22 -3.84
C VAL A 101 5.81 0.91 -3.30
N GLN A 102 6.39 2.05 -2.93
CA GLN A 102 5.63 3.21 -2.47
C GLN A 102 4.59 3.65 -3.51
N SER A 103 4.97 3.73 -4.78
CA SER A 103 4.08 4.18 -5.84
C SER A 103 2.93 3.19 -6.13
N ILE A 104 3.19 1.89 -6.00
CA ILE A 104 2.16 0.84 -6.09
C ILE A 104 1.19 0.98 -4.93
N VAL A 105 1.69 1.05 -3.70
CA VAL A 105 0.89 1.17 -2.48
C VAL A 105 0.10 2.48 -2.47
N LYS A 106 0.63 3.56 -3.03
CA LYS A 106 -0.10 4.82 -3.18
C LYS A 106 -1.05 4.86 -4.37
N ASN A 107 -1.11 3.83 -5.22
CA ASN A 107 -1.85 3.84 -6.49
C ASN A 107 -1.47 5.01 -7.44
N THR A 108 -0.27 5.58 -7.29
CA THR A 108 0.27 6.70 -8.10
C THR A 108 1.20 6.25 -9.23
N PHE A 109 1.24 4.94 -9.50
CA PHE A 109 2.16 4.29 -10.45
C PHE A 109 2.30 4.97 -11.80
N ALA A 110 1.18 5.29 -12.48
CA ALA A 110 1.23 5.92 -13.80
C ALA A 110 1.82 7.33 -13.74
N TYR A 111 1.43 8.10 -12.71
CA TYR A 111 1.94 9.45 -12.47
C TYR A 111 3.45 9.42 -12.22
N ASP A 112 3.90 8.60 -11.26
CA ASP A 112 5.30 8.55 -10.86
C ASP A 112 6.22 8.03 -11.97
N MET A 113 5.77 7.05 -12.76
CA MET A 113 6.51 6.58 -13.94
C MET A 113 6.67 7.67 -14.99
N ILE A 114 5.61 8.46 -15.27
CA ILE A 114 5.65 9.53 -16.28
C ILE A 114 6.46 10.73 -15.79
N GLN A 115 6.42 11.04 -14.49
CA GLN A 115 7.26 12.07 -13.88
C GLN A 115 8.74 11.63 -13.75
N GLY A 116 9.04 10.34 -13.94
CA GLY A 116 10.39 9.80 -13.76
C GLY A 116 10.80 9.63 -12.29
N ASN A 117 9.83 9.64 -11.37
CA ASN A 117 10.05 9.44 -9.94
C ASN A 117 10.41 7.99 -9.61
N ILE A 118 9.95 7.04 -10.43
CA ILE A 118 10.21 5.61 -10.25
C ILE A 118 10.78 4.97 -11.51
N ARG A 119 11.55 3.89 -11.32
CA ARG A 119 12.11 3.11 -12.41
C ARG A 119 11.86 1.62 -12.19
N CYS A 120 10.91 1.10 -12.97
CA CYS A 120 10.65 -0.34 -13.02
C CYS A 120 11.80 -1.12 -13.68
N PHE A 121 11.78 -2.44 -13.53
CA PHE A 121 12.67 -3.30 -14.30
C PHE A 121 12.46 -3.11 -15.80
N PRO A 122 13.51 -3.22 -16.61
CA PRO A 122 13.38 -3.16 -18.05
C PRO A 122 12.39 -4.21 -18.54
N MET A 123 11.46 -3.80 -19.40
CA MET A 123 10.63 -4.74 -20.14
C MET A 123 11.51 -5.55 -21.11
N PRO A 124 11.25 -6.86 -21.29
CA PRO A 124 11.87 -7.62 -22.36
C PRO A 124 11.62 -6.95 -23.72
N ARG A 125 12.59 -7.05 -24.64
CA ARG A 125 12.52 -6.35 -25.94
C ARG A 125 12.16 -7.28 -27.09
N ARG A 126 12.33 -8.60 -26.89
CA ARG A 126 12.10 -9.61 -27.92
C ARG A 126 11.13 -10.66 -27.41
N ALA A 127 10.37 -11.24 -28.33
CA ALA A 127 9.48 -12.37 -28.04
C ALA A 127 10.22 -13.62 -27.54
N SER A 128 11.50 -13.76 -27.91
CA SER A 128 12.38 -14.83 -27.44
C SER A 128 12.85 -14.64 -26.00
N ASP A 129 12.72 -13.45 -25.41
CA ASP A 129 13.18 -13.17 -24.05
C ASP A 129 12.21 -13.81 -23.05
N VAL A 130 12.61 -14.92 -22.44
CA VAL A 130 11.81 -15.60 -21.41
C VAL A 130 12.06 -14.95 -20.06
N ILE A 131 11.40 -13.82 -19.82
CA ILE A 131 11.47 -13.10 -18.55
C ILE A 131 10.16 -13.29 -17.81
N PRO A 132 10.10 -14.21 -16.81
CA PRO A 132 8.94 -14.35 -15.96
C PRO A 132 8.90 -13.23 -14.90
N GLY A 133 7.71 -12.76 -14.57
CA GLY A 133 7.54 -11.71 -13.58
C GLY A 133 6.12 -11.15 -13.46
N VAL A 134 6.01 -10.08 -12.71
CA VAL A 134 4.77 -9.35 -12.43
C VAL A 134 4.87 -7.95 -13.00
N TYR A 135 3.78 -7.50 -13.63
CA TYR A 135 3.63 -6.16 -14.17
C TYR A 135 2.44 -5.46 -13.54
N VAL A 136 2.56 -4.14 -13.42
CA VAL A 136 1.50 -3.23 -12.99
C VAL A 136 1.10 -2.36 -14.17
N ILE A 137 -0.19 -2.09 -14.29
CA ILE A 137 -0.76 -1.15 -15.25
C ILE A 137 -1.51 -0.06 -14.48
N GLY A 138 -1.13 1.19 -14.72
CA GLY A 138 -1.87 2.37 -14.28
C GLY A 138 -2.44 3.15 -15.47
N LEU A 139 -3.45 3.97 -15.21
CA LEU A 139 -4.10 4.81 -16.21
C LEU A 139 -3.69 6.27 -16.04
N SER A 140 -3.49 6.96 -17.15
CA SER A 140 -3.36 8.41 -17.18
C SER A 140 -4.01 8.99 -18.44
N ILE A 141 -4.26 10.30 -18.44
CA ILE A 141 -4.78 11.00 -19.61
C ILE A 141 -3.60 11.65 -20.36
N ASP A 142 -3.52 11.40 -21.66
CA ASP A 142 -2.51 11.98 -22.54
C ASP A 142 -2.54 13.52 -22.46
N GLY A 143 -1.36 14.13 -22.41
CA GLY A 143 -1.20 15.57 -22.20
C GLY A 143 -1.45 16.06 -20.76
N GLN A 144 -1.75 15.17 -19.80
CA GLN A 144 -1.99 15.54 -18.39
C GLN A 144 -0.83 15.16 -17.45
N ASN A 145 0.38 14.95 -18.00
CA ASN A 145 1.60 14.69 -17.22
C ASN A 145 1.46 13.51 -16.25
N GLY A 146 0.84 12.42 -16.71
CA GLY A 146 0.63 11.21 -15.93
C GLY A 146 -0.52 11.27 -14.93
N ARG A 147 -1.24 12.39 -14.85
CA ARG A 147 -2.44 12.50 -14.01
C ARG A 147 -3.62 11.76 -14.64
N PHE A 148 -4.47 11.23 -13.78
CA PHE A 148 -5.74 10.62 -14.15
C PHE A 148 -6.84 11.69 -14.23
N LEU A 149 -8.09 11.33 -13.96
CA LEU A 149 -9.25 12.21 -14.04
C LEU A 149 -9.31 13.23 -12.90
N ASN A 150 -10.11 14.28 -13.08
CA ASN A 150 -10.66 15.03 -11.95
C ASN A 150 -12.04 14.47 -11.54
N ILE A 151 -12.62 15.00 -10.45
CA ILE A 151 -13.90 14.51 -9.96
C ILE A 151 -15.03 14.69 -10.98
N LYS A 152 -15.11 15.82 -11.69
CA LYS A 152 -16.17 16.03 -12.70
C LYS A 152 -16.12 15.00 -13.82
N GLU A 153 -14.94 14.73 -14.34
CA GLU A 153 -14.74 13.70 -15.36
C GLU A 153 -15.06 12.30 -14.82
N MET A 154 -14.67 12.00 -13.58
CA MET A 154 -14.96 10.73 -12.91
C MET A 154 -16.45 10.50 -12.72
N GLU A 155 -17.23 11.51 -12.31
CA GLU A 155 -18.69 11.44 -12.20
C GLU A 155 -19.34 11.05 -13.53
N THR A 156 -18.87 11.63 -14.64
CA THR A 156 -19.35 11.24 -15.99
C THR A 156 -18.99 9.78 -16.30
N VAL A 157 -17.79 9.32 -15.97
CA VAL A 157 -17.41 7.91 -16.14
C VAL A 157 -18.31 6.98 -15.31
N VAL A 158 -18.64 7.36 -14.08
CA VAL A 158 -19.55 6.60 -13.21
C VAL A 158 -20.94 6.46 -13.86
N GLU A 159 -21.51 7.56 -14.38
CA GLU A 159 -22.80 7.55 -15.07
C GLU A 159 -22.78 6.63 -16.29
N GLU A 160 -21.73 6.72 -17.09
CA GLU A 160 -21.51 5.89 -18.28
C GLU A 160 -21.40 4.39 -17.95
N MET A 161 -20.73 4.04 -16.86
CA MET A 161 -20.62 2.67 -16.38
C MET A 161 -21.97 2.14 -15.87
N LYS A 162 -22.73 2.96 -15.12
CA LYS A 162 -24.09 2.60 -14.67
C LYS A 162 -25.03 2.34 -15.85
N GLU A 163 -24.99 3.21 -16.86
CA GLU A 163 -25.79 3.03 -18.08
C GLU A 163 -25.35 1.77 -18.85
N TYR A 164 -24.06 1.42 -18.86
CA TYR A 164 -23.58 0.18 -19.46
C TYR A 164 -24.12 -1.06 -18.73
N VAL A 165 -24.12 -1.06 -17.39
CA VAL A 165 -24.72 -2.15 -16.57
C VAL A 165 -26.23 -2.25 -16.80
N ALA A 166 -26.94 -1.12 -16.84
CA ALA A 166 -28.36 -1.08 -17.16
C ALA A 166 -28.63 -1.62 -18.58
N GLY A 167 -27.75 -1.27 -19.53
CA GLY A 167 -27.78 -1.77 -20.89
C GLY A 167 -27.64 -3.27 -20.95
N TYR A 168 -26.77 -3.87 -20.11
CA TYR A 168 -26.58 -5.31 -20.07
C TYR A 168 -27.83 -6.03 -19.54
N LYS A 169 -28.45 -5.50 -18.49
CA LYS A 169 -29.75 -6.00 -17.98
C LYS A 169 -30.83 -5.97 -19.07
N ALA A 170 -30.91 -4.85 -19.80
CA ALA A 170 -31.80 -4.72 -20.95
C ALA A 170 -31.45 -5.68 -22.10
N HIS A 171 -30.16 -5.97 -22.30
CA HIS A 171 -29.69 -6.92 -23.31
C HIS A 171 -30.15 -8.36 -23.01
N ILE A 172 -30.01 -8.83 -21.77
CA ILE A 172 -30.53 -10.13 -21.33
C ILE A 172 -32.05 -10.21 -21.56
N LYS A 173 -32.78 -9.18 -21.11
CA LYS A 173 -34.24 -9.10 -21.31
C LYS A 173 -34.62 -9.13 -22.78
N TYR A 174 -33.85 -8.47 -23.65
CA TYR A 174 -34.08 -8.50 -25.09
C TYR A 174 -33.89 -9.90 -25.68
N GLN A 175 -32.86 -10.63 -25.26
CA GLN A 175 -32.62 -11.99 -25.74
C GLN A 175 -33.77 -12.94 -25.38
N SER A 176 -34.41 -12.76 -24.22
CA SER A 176 -35.55 -13.57 -23.80
C SER A 176 -36.90 -13.07 -24.32
N ALA A 177 -37.10 -11.76 -24.47
CA ALA A 177 -38.36 -11.14 -24.90
C ALA A 177 -38.13 -9.86 -25.74
N PRO A 178 -37.79 -9.98 -27.04
CA PRO A 178 -37.34 -8.86 -27.89
C PRO A 178 -38.30 -7.66 -28.01
N THR A 179 -39.61 -7.89 -27.90
CA THR A 179 -40.65 -6.87 -28.09
C THR A 179 -41.06 -6.16 -26.78
N SER A 180 -40.41 -6.47 -25.66
CA SER A 180 -40.83 -6.04 -24.31
C SER A 180 -39.98 -4.93 -23.70
N LEU A 181 -39.03 -4.36 -24.45
CA LEU A 181 -38.17 -3.31 -23.94
C LEU A 181 -38.92 -1.98 -23.81
N SER A 182 -38.75 -1.32 -22.67
CA SER A 182 -39.11 0.08 -22.50
C SER A 182 -38.22 0.98 -23.35
N ARG A 183 -38.59 2.26 -23.47
CA ARG A 183 -37.79 3.27 -24.17
C ARG A 183 -36.40 3.42 -23.55
N ASP A 184 -36.31 3.39 -22.23
CA ASP A 184 -35.07 3.56 -21.48
C ASP A 184 -34.19 2.31 -21.59
N GLU A 185 -34.78 1.11 -21.54
CA GLU A 185 -34.05 -0.15 -21.78
C GLU A 185 -33.48 -0.21 -23.20
N ALA A 186 -34.24 0.24 -24.20
CA ALA A 186 -33.77 0.34 -25.58
C ALA A 186 -32.68 1.42 -25.77
N HIS A 187 -32.68 2.47 -24.94
CA HIS A 187 -31.60 3.46 -24.90
C HIS A 187 -30.32 2.84 -24.30
N ALA A 188 -30.42 2.26 -23.11
CA ALA A 188 -29.29 1.64 -22.41
C ALA A 188 -28.67 0.50 -23.22
N ARG A 189 -29.47 -0.31 -23.94
CA ARG A 189 -28.91 -1.34 -24.84
C ARG A 189 -28.13 -0.72 -26.01
N ARG A 190 -28.58 0.39 -26.59
CA ARG A 190 -27.82 1.10 -27.64
C ARG A 190 -26.53 1.69 -27.10
N HIS A 191 -26.52 2.09 -25.84
CA HIS A 191 -25.33 2.58 -25.15
C HIS A 191 -24.19 1.55 -25.13
N ILE A 192 -24.48 0.27 -24.89
CA ILE A 192 -23.47 -0.81 -24.98
C ILE A 192 -22.76 -0.78 -26.33
N ASN A 193 -23.52 -0.81 -27.43
CA ASN A 193 -22.93 -0.84 -28.78
C ASN A 193 -22.04 0.38 -29.04
N HIS A 194 -22.41 1.53 -28.47
CA HIS A 194 -21.64 2.74 -28.61
C HIS A 194 -20.33 2.67 -27.82
N VAL A 195 -20.36 2.25 -26.54
CA VAL A 195 -19.14 2.02 -25.71
C VAL A 195 -18.24 0.96 -26.34
N ASP A 196 -18.80 -0.17 -26.76
CA ASP A 196 -18.07 -1.27 -27.39
C ASP A 196 -17.41 -0.87 -28.72
N GLY A 197 -17.92 0.17 -29.38
CA GLY A 197 -17.27 0.76 -30.55
C GLY A 197 -15.92 1.39 -30.28
N PHE A 198 -15.69 1.83 -29.05
CA PHE A 198 -14.39 2.38 -28.62
C PHE A 198 -13.43 1.32 -28.06
N ALA A 199 -13.89 0.06 -27.98
CA ALA A 199 -13.05 -1.07 -27.56
C ALA A 199 -12.02 -1.50 -28.63
N GLY A 200 -12.17 -1.04 -29.87
CA GLY A 200 -11.37 -1.45 -31.03
C GLY A 200 -11.60 -2.90 -31.47
N GLY A 201 -11.04 -3.29 -32.62
CA GLY A 201 -11.19 -4.64 -33.18
C GLY A 201 -12.56 -4.92 -33.81
N ALA A 202 -12.75 -6.14 -34.32
CA ALA A 202 -14.00 -6.52 -34.98
C ALA A 202 -15.17 -6.61 -33.97
N MET A 203 -16.25 -5.88 -34.25
CA MET A 203 -17.48 -5.97 -33.46
C MET A 203 -18.15 -7.33 -33.71
N LYS A 204 -18.46 -8.05 -32.62
CA LYS A 204 -19.49 -9.08 -32.67
C LYS A 204 -20.84 -8.40 -32.50
N LYS A 205 -21.73 -8.60 -33.47
CA LYS A 205 -23.06 -8.02 -33.43
C LYS A 205 -23.83 -8.61 -32.25
N ASP A 206 -24.44 -7.73 -31.45
CA ASP A 206 -25.33 -8.10 -30.34
C ASP A 206 -24.68 -8.97 -29.22
N ASP A 207 -23.37 -8.87 -29.00
CA ASP A 207 -22.69 -9.50 -27.84
C ASP A 207 -21.84 -8.46 -27.10
N PRO A 208 -22.23 -8.04 -25.88
CA PRO A 208 -21.50 -7.03 -25.12
C PRO A 208 -20.06 -7.46 -24.84
N ALA A 209 -19.11 -6.55 -25.03
CA ALA A 209 -17.69 -6.89 -24.95
C ALA A 209 -17.24 -7.24 -23.52
N PHE A 210 -17.72 -6.48 -22.54
CA PHE A 210 -17.15 -6.44 -21.19
C PHE A 210 -17.99 -7.14 -20.11
N ILE A 211 -19.29 -7.35 -20.33
CA ILE A 211 -20.14 -8.15 -19.45
C ILE A 211 -20.81 -9.19 -20.34
N LYS A 212 -20.42 -10.44 -20.19
CA LYS A 212 -20.94 -11.55 -21.00
C LYS A 212 -21.91 -12.41 -20.23
N LYS A 213 -21.77 -12.41 -18.91
CA LYS A 213 -22.58 -13.21 -18.01
C LYS A 213 -22.98 -12.39 -16.80
N GLU A 214 -24.10 -12.77 -16.19
CA GLU A 214 -24.66 -12.07 -15.03
C GLU A 214 -23.70 -12.10 -13.83
N GLU A 215 -22.93 -13.18 -13.65
CA GLU A 215 -21.93 -13.28 -12.57
C GLU A 215 -20.78 -12.27 -12.69
N GLU A 216 -20.61 -11.59 -13.83
CA GLU A 216 -19.56 -10.59 -14.04
C GLU A 216 -20.02 -9.19 -13.62
N MET A 217 -21.33 -8.95 -13.52
CA MET A 217 -21.89 -7.65 -13.15
C MET A 217 -21.43 -7.16 -11.77
N PRO A 218 -21.41 -7.98 -10.69
CA PRO A 218 -21.01 -7.51 -9.37
C PRO A 218 -19.60 -6.92 -9.34
N SER A 219 -18.69 -7.44 -10.18
CA SER A 219 -17.34 -6.88 -10.31
C SER A 219 -17.36 -5.46 -10.89
N ILE A 220 -18.19 -5.20 -11.92
CA ILE A 220 -18.33 -3.86 -12.50
C ILE A 220 -19.03 -2.91 -11.53
N GLU A 221 -20.04 -3.38 -10.81
CA GLU A 221 -20.73 -2.60 -9.77
C GLU A 221 -19.80 -2.24 -8.60
N ALA A 222 -18.87 -3.12 -8.21
CA ALA A 222 -17.84 -2.80 -7.22
C ALA A 222 -16.85 -1.73 -7.70
N LEU A 223 -16.45 -1.79 -8.98
CA LEU A 223 -15.62 -0.74 -9.58
C LEU A 223 -16.36 0.60 -9.66
N ILE A 224 -17.66 0.60 -9.95
CA ILE A 224 -18.49 1.82 -9.90
C ILE A 224 -18.43 2.44 -8.49
N LYS A 225 -18.61 1.65 -7.44
CA LYS A 225 -18.52 2.14 -6.05
C LYS A 225 -17.14 2.72 -5.71
N THR A 226 -16.08 2.11 -6.23
CA THR A 226 -14.71 2.62 -6.12
C THR A 226 -14.60 4.02 -6.74
N PHE A 227 -15.09 4.20 -7.97
CA PHE A 227 -15.08 5.51 -8.63
C PHE A 227 -15.98 6.54 -7.95
N GLU A 228 -17.15 6.15 -7.45
CA GLU A 228 -18.01 7.04 -6.66
C GLU A 228 -17.30 7.55 -5.41
N LYS A 229 -16.56 6.69 -4.70
CA LYS A 229 -15.74 7.11 -3.56
C LYS A 229 -14.60 8.07 -3.96
N MET A 230 -14.09 7.99 -5.18
CA MET A 230 -13.11 8.96 -5.69
C MET A 230 -13.74 10.34 -5.98
N CYS A 231 -15.06 10.44 -6.09
CA CYS A 231 -15.79 11.67 -6.37
C CYS A 231 -16.17 12.48 -5.11
N ASP A 232 -15.32 12.50 -4.09
CA ASP A 232 -15.61 13.20 -2.85
C ASP A 232 -15.44 14.72 -2.99
N ARG A 233 -16.57 15.43 -3.02
CA ARG A 233 -16.60 16.90 -3.15
C ARG A 233 -16.15 17.64 -1.90
N SER A 234 -15.99 16.97 -0.75
CA SER A 234 -15.48 17.61 0.47
C SER A 234 -13.98 17.92 0.39
N ILE A 235 -13.22 17.13 -0.37
CA ILE A 235 -11.78 17.31 -0.59
C ILE A 235 -11.45 18.14 -1.84
N ASP A 236 -12.40 18.27 -2.78
CA ASP A 236 -12.35 19.21 -3.90
C ASP A 236 -13.76 19.69 -4.29
N SER A 237 -14.14 20.84 -3.75
CA SER A 237 -15.43 21.47 -4.03
C SER A 237 -15.57 21.91 -5.49
N THR A 238 -14.46 22.20 -6.17
CA THR A 238 -14.46 22.59 -7.58
C THR A 238 -14.63 21.38 -8.50
N GLY A 239 -14.12 20.22 -8.08
CA GLY A 239 -13.97 18.98 -8.84
C GLY A 239 -13.10 19.12 -10.08
N LEU A 240 -12.16 20.06 -10.08
CA LEU A 240 -11.27 20.35 -11.20
C LEU A 240 -9.85 19.85 -10.97
N ILE A 241 -9.48 19.49 -9.73
CA ILE A 241 -8.15 18.97 -9.42
C ILE A 241 -8.01 17.57 -10.00
N ARG A 242 -6.95 17.35 -10.80
CA ARG A 242 -6.67 16.05 -11.41
C ARG A 242 -5.94 15.15 -10.43
N MET A 243 -6.36 13.90 -10.36
CA MET A 243 -5.82 12.90 -9.46
C MET A 243 -4.45 12.40 -9.95
N HIS A 244 -3.51 12.19 -9.03
CA HIS A 244 -2.29 11.42 -9.25
C HIS A 244 -2.57 9.91 -9.20
N GLN A 245 -3.63 9.51 -8.51
CA GLN A 245 -4.04 8.13 -8.35
C GLN A 245 -4.94 7.63 -9.49
N SER A 246 -4.78 6.36 -9.82
CA SER A 246 -5.72 5.58 -10.63
C SER A 246 -5.82 4.15 -10.09
N PRO A 247 -6.95 3.46 -10.22
CA PRO A 247 -6.98 2.02 -9.95
C PRO A 247 -5.90 1.29 -10.74
N LEU A 248 -5.28 0.30 -10.11
CA LEU A 248 -4.22 -0.47 -10.72
C LEU A 248 -4.72 -1.85 -11.16
N TYR A 249 -4.18 -2.33 -12.27
CA TYR A 249 -4.26 -3.73 -12.66
C TYR A 249 -2.90 -4.39 -12.42
N VAL A 250 -2.92 -5.53 -11.74
CA VAL A 250 -1.72 -6.35 -11.53
C VAL A 250 -1.89 -7.64 -12.32
N GLY A 251 -0.86 -8.04 -13.04
CA GLY A 251 -0.84 -9.34 -13.70
C GLY A 251 0.55 -9.96 -13.68
N CYS A 252 0.60 -11.27 -13.83
CA CYS A 252 1.84 -12.00 -14.00
C CYS A 252 1.95 -12.66 -15.38
N SER A 253 3.16 -13.05 -15.75
CA SER A 253 3.41 -13.89 -16.94
C SER A 253 4.73 -14.62 -16.82
N LYS A 254 4.79 -15.79 -17.47
CA LYS A 254 6.06 -16.48 -17.75
C LYS A 254 6.84 -15.83 -18.89
N HIS A 255 6.13 -15.11 -19.76
CA HIS A 255 6.66 -14.41 -20.92
C HIS A 255 6.09 -12.98 -20.92
N LEU A 256 6.77 -12.06 -20.22
CA LEU A 256 6.28 -10.69 -20.07
C LEU A 256 6.12 -9.95 -21.41
N PHE A 257 7.00 -10.19 -22.40
CA PHE A 257 6.92 -9.54 -23.71
C PHE A 257 5.57 -9.80 -24.38
N SER A 258 5.27 -11.08 -24.62
CA SER A 258 4.05 -11.52 -25.32
C SER A 258 2.78 -11.16 -24.54
N ARG A 259 2.84 -11.16 -23.20
CA ARG A 259 1.68 -10.80 -22.38
C ARG A 259 1.41 -9.29 -22.40
N THR A 260 2.44 -8.46 -22.39
CA THR A 260 2.27 -7.01 -22.30
C THR A 260 2.10 -6.33 -23.66
N SER A 261 2.53 -6.97 -24.75
CA SER A 261 2.34 -6.44 -26.11
C SER A 261 0.87 -6.20 -26.47
N VAL A 262 -0.05 -6.94 -25.85
CA VAL A 262 -1.50 -6.79 -26.08
C VAL A 262 -2.04 -5.42 -25.69
N TYR A 263 -1.40 -4.75 -24.71
CA TYR A 263 -1.79 -3.43 -24.24
C TYR A 263 -1.26 -2.29 -25.12
N GLY A 264 -0.33 -2.59 -26.03
CA GLY A 264 0.14 -1.65 -27.05
C GLY A 264 -0.77 -1.58 -28.29
N HIS A 265 -1.80 -2.43 -28.37
CA HIS A 265 -2.76 -2.42 -29.47
C HIS A 265 -3.92 -1.46 -29.21
N GLU A 266 -4.55 -0.96 -30.27
CA GLU A 266 -5.75 -0.12 -30.15
C GLU A 266 -6.93 -0.88 -29.52
N SER A 267 -6.99 -2.21 -29.65
CA SER A 267 -8.08 -3.02 -29.10
C SER A 267 -7.87 -3.40 -27.63
N VAL A 268 -8.89 -3.14 -26.81
CA VAL A 268 -8.98 -3.51 -25.39
C VAL A 268 -9.99 -4.64 -25.13
N ARG A 269 -10.41 -5.37 -26.17
CA ARG A 269 -11.38 -6.47 -26.04
C ARG A 269 -10.82 -7.73 -25.37
N HIS A 270 -9.50 -7.89 -25.36
CA HIS A 270 -8.81 -9.10 -24.90
C HIS A 270 -8.03 -8.90 -23.60
N ILE A 271 -8.19 -7.75 -22.95
CA ILE A 271 -7.59 -7.47 -21.65
C ILE A 271 -8.60 -7.72 -20.53
N ASN A 272 -8.21 -7.45 -19.28
CA ASN A 272 -9.11 -7.52 -18.14
C ASN A 272 -10.38 -6.69 -18.37
N LYS A 273 -11.55 -7.27 -18.08
CA LYS A 273 -12.87 -6.71 -18.43
C LYS A 273 -13.16 -5.35 -17.76
N PRO A 274 -13.02 -5.21 -16.42
CA PRO A 274 -13.11 -3.91 -15.76
C PRO A 274 -12.21 -2.84 -16.40
N LEU A 275 -10.92 -3.15 -16.60
CA LEU A 275 -9.95 -2.25 -17.22
C LEU A 275 -10.36 -1.85 -18.66
N GLY A 276 -10.74 -2.83 -19.49
CA GLY A 276 -11.14 -2.61 -20.88
C GLY A 276 -12.42 -1.77 -21.00
N LEU A 277 -13.39 -1.98 -20.11
CA LEU A 277 -14.61 -1.18 -20.05
C LEU A 277 -14.29 0.28 -19.71
N THR A 278 -13.50 0.51 -18.66
CA THR A 278 -13.07 1.86 -18.25
C THR A 278 -12.37 2.59 -19.40
N ILE A 279 -11.43 1.93 -20.10
CA ILE A 279 -10.74 2.54 -21.24
C ILE A 279 -11.71 2.88 -22.38
N SER A 280 -12.67 1.99 -22.68
CA SER A 280 -13.64 2.20 -23.76
C SER A 280 -14.57 3.37 -23.47
N ILE A 281 -15.03 3.50 -22.21
CA ILE A 281 -15.83 4.65 -21.77
C ILE A 281 -15.02 5.94 -21.84
N LEU A 282 -13.78 5.94 -21.35
CA LEU A 282 -12.91 7.12 -21.43
C LEU A 282 -12.70 7.58 -22.88
N ARG A 283 -12.47 6.63 -23.80
CA ARG A 283 -12.37 6.92 -25.23
C ARG A 283 -13.67 7.46 -25.82
N LYS A 284 -14.83 6.91 -25.44
CA LYS A 284 -16.16 7.44 -25.81
C LYS A 284 -16.32 8.90 -25.37
N LEU A 285 -15.84 9.23 -24.17
CA LEU A 285 -15.87 10.60 -23.63
C LEU A 285 -14.80 11.52 -24.25
N GLY A 286 -14.02 11.04 -25.23
CA GLY A 286 -13.03 11.83 -25.93
C GLY A 286 -11.66 11.91 -25.23
N HIS A 287 -11.47 11.16 -24.14
CA HIS A 287 -10.17 11.10 -23.48
C HIS A 287 -9.20 10.17 -24.23
N ARG A 288 -7.98 10.66 -24.43
CA ARG A 288 -6.86 9.86 -24.91
C ARG A 288 -6.19 9.17 -23.73
N VAL A 289 -6.57 7.92 -23.49
CA VAL A 289 -6.05 7.14 -22.35
C VAL A 289 -4.66 6.59 -22.67
N GLN A 290 -3.71 6.82 -21.78
CA GLN A 290 -2.39 6.22 -21.80
C GLN A 290 -2.29 5.10 -20.76
N LEU A 291 -1.87 3.91 -21.21
CA LEU A 291 -1.58 2.78 -20.34
C LEU A 291 -0.09 2.78 -19.97
N THR A 292 0.21 3.00 -18.70
CA THR A 292 1.58 2.93 -18.19
C THR A 292 1.82 1.55 -17.61
N ILE A 293 2.72 0.80 -18.24
CA ILE A 293 3.02 -0.60 -17.88
C ILE A 293 4.45 -0.67 -17.36
N GLY A 294 4.66 -1.30 -16.21
CA GLY A 294 6.01 -1.56 -15.71
C GLY A 294 6.16 -2.97 -15.12
N ASN A 295 7.32 -3.58 -15.37
CA ASN A 295 7.74 -4.83 -14.75
C ASN A 295 8.26 -4.51 -13.34
N VAL A 296 7.49 -4.88 -12.32
CA VAL A 296 7.78 -4.50 -10.93
C VAL A 296 8.49 -5.60 -10.17
N VAL A 297 8.30 -6.87 -10.57
CA VAL A 297 8.98 -8.03 -9.97
C VAL A 297 9.44 -8.97 -11.06
N ARG A 298 10.70 -9.37 -11.02
CA ARG A 298 11.22 -10.52 -11.76
C ARG A 298 11.35 -11.70 -10.81
N VAL A 299 10.89 -12.87 -11.22
CA VAL A 299 11.01 -14.08 -10.38
C VAL A 299 12.20 -14.93 -10.81
N TRP A 300 12.89 -15.52 -9.85
CA TRP A 300 14.11 -16.32 -10.10
C TRP A 300 14.04 -17.73 -9.52
N LYS A 301 12.93 -18.08 -8.85
CA LYS A 301 12.58 -19.45 -8.48
C LYS A 301 11.26 -19.84 -9.14
N ALA A 302 11.12 -21.14 -9.46
CA ALA A 302 9.99 -21.64 -10.24
C ALA A 302 8.63 -21.53 -9.51
N ASP A 303 8.63 -21.45 -8.18
CA ASP A 303 7.44 -21.36 -7.32
C ASP A 303 7.07 -19.92 -6.92
N GLN A 304 7.88 -18.93 -7.29
CA GLN A 304 7.70 -17.54 -6.86
C GLN A 304 6.61 -16.79 -7.63
N LEU A 305 6.28 -17.17 -8.89
CA LEU A 305 5.38 -16.37 -9.74
C LEU A 305 3.99 -16.14 -9.12
N PRO A 306 3.30 -17.16 -8.58
CA PRO A 306 2.01 -16.94 -7.92
C PRO A 306 2.12 -16.03 -6.69
N LYS A 307 3.15 -16.26 -5.85
CA LYS A 307 3.41 -15.47 -4.64
C LYS A 307 3.71 -14.01 -4.97
N ALA A 308 4.48 -13.78 -6.03
CA ALA A 308 4.81 -12.44 -6.51
C ALA A 308 3.56 -11.70 -6.98
N GLU A 309 2.68 -12.35 -7.73
CA GLU A 309 1.41 -11.76 -8.15
C GLU A 309 0.55 -11.42 -6.93
N GLN A 310 0.41 -12.35 -5.98
CA GLN A 310 -0.35 -12.16 -4.75
C GLN A 310 0.19 -10.98 -3.93
N LEU A 311 1.50 -10.91 -3.72
CA LEU A 311 2.15 -9.81 -3.02
C LEU A 311 1.82 -8.46 -3.66
N VAL A 312 2.09 -8.31 -4.97
CA VAL A 312 1.87 -7.05 -5.67
C VAL A 312 0.38 -6.70 -5.76
N THR A 313 -0.49 -7.69 -5.98
CA THR A 313 -1.94 -7.50 -6.01
C THR A 313 -2.45 -6.94 -4.69
N THR A 314 -1.99 -7.49 -3.57
CA THR A 314 -2.34 -7.04 -2.22
C THR A 314 -1.79 -5.64 -1.94
N LEU A 315 -0.51 -5.39 -2.22
CA LEU A 315 0.11 -4.07 -2.02
C LEU A 315 -0.61 -2.97 -2.83
N ALA A 316 -1.06 -3.29 -4.03
CA ALA A 316 -1.77 -2.36 -4.92
C ALA A 316 -3.26 -2.17 -4.57
N GLY A 317 -3.82 -2.96 -3.65
CA GLY A 317 -5.27 -3.05 -3.44
C GLY A 317 -6.03 -3.37 -4.74
N SER A 318 -5.40 -4.17 -5.62
CA SER A 318 -5.81 -4.23 -7.04
C SER A 318 -7.06 -5.06 -7.32
N LEU A 319 -7.62 -5.75 -6.32
CA LEU A 319 -8.88 -6.48 -6.47
C LEU A 319 -10.04 -5.50 -6.70
N VAL A 320 -11.00 -5.89 -7.52
CA VAL A 320 -12.14 -5.04 -7.91
C VAL A 320 -13.09 -4.71 -6.73
N TYR A 321 -13.12 -5.57 -5.71
CA TYR A 321 -13.85 -5.36 -4.46
C TYR A 321 -13.05 -4.60 -3.40
N GLN A 322 -11.78 -4.33 -3.69
CA GLN A 322 -10.99 -3.33 -2.99
C GLN A 322 -11.07 -2.05 -3.83
N HIS A 323 -10.03 -1.74 -4.62
CA HIS A 323 -9.88 -0.45 -5.28
C HIS A 323 -9.28 -0.54 -6.69
N GLY A 324 -9.15 -1.74 -7.26
CA GLY A 324 -8.44 -1.98 -8.52
C GLY A 324 -9.27 -2.64 -9.63
N PHE A 325 -8.57 -3.28 -10.58
CA PHE A 325 -9.19 -3.90 -11.77
C PHE A 325 -9.20 -5.45 -11.75
N ASN A 326 -8.51 -6.11 -10.82
CA ASN A 326 -8.44 -7.57 -10.76
C ASN A 326 -9.80 -8.17 -10.34
N ALA A 327 -10.50 -8.77 -11.29
CA ALA A 327 -11.80 -9.42 -11.09
C ALA A 327 -11.70 -10.91 -10.71
N THR A 328 -10.48 -11.40 -10.48
CA THR A 328 -10.19 -12.78 -10.05
C THR A 328 -9.08 -12.77 -9.02
N GLU A 329 -9.05 -13.78 -8.16
CA GLU A 329 -7.98 -13.97 -7.19
C GLU A 329 -6.59 -14.03 -7.88
N ALA A 330 -5.57 -13.46 -7.24
CA ALA A 330 -4.19 -13.56 -7.68
C ALA A 330 -3.59 -14.95 -7.39
N GLY A 331 -2.54 -15.31 -8.14
CA GLY A 331 -1.85 -16.59 -8.03
C GLY A 331 -2.40 -17.68 -8.95
N GLY A 332 -3.32 -17.34 -9.86
CA GLY A 332 -4.01 -18.29 -10.73
C GLY A 332 -3.12 -19.07 -11.70
N THR A 333 -1.87 -18.63 -11.94
CA THR A 333 -0.89 -19.36 -12.76
C THR A 333 -0.43 -20.68 -12.16
N GLY A 334 -0.62 -20.93 -10.87
CA GLY A 334 -0.21 -22.17 -10.20
C GLY A 334 1.31 -22.32 -9.97
N TYR A 335 1.68 -23.19 -9.03
CA TYR A 335 3.08 -23.48 -8.68
C TYR A 335 3.80 -24.33 -9.73
N GLY A 336 5.11 -24.13 -9.89
CA GLY A 336 5.95 -24.96 -10.76
C GLY A 336 5.66 -24.81 -12.26
N THR A 337 4.94 -23.76 -12.64
CA THR A 337 4.52 -23.58 -14.03
C THR A 337 5.61 -22.91 -14.88
N ILE A 338 6.65 -22.35 -14.26
CA ILE A 338 7.86 -21.92 -14.96
C ILE A 338 8.76 -23.15 -15.14
N THR A 339 8.91 -23.58 -16.39
CA THR A 339 9.77 -24.71 -16.78
C THR A 339 11.07 -24.26 -17.44
N ASP A 340 11.20 -22.97 -17.75
CA ASP A 340 12.36 -22.43 -18.44
C ASP A 340 13.45 -22.01 -17.46
N GLU A 341 14.48 -22.85 -17.33
CA GLU A 341 15.61 -22.57 -16.44
C GLU A 341 16.46 -21.38 -16.91
N GLU A 342 16.53 -21.12 -18.22
CA GLU A 342 17.36 -20.04 -18.76
C GLU A 342 16.81 -18.66 -18.36
N GLY A 343 15.49 -18.47 -18.45
CA GLY A 343 14.82 -17.27 -17.97
C GLY A 343 15.02 -17.03 -16.47
N LEU A 344 14.94 -18.09 -15.66
CA LEU A 344 15.23 -18.01 -14.22
C LEU A 344 16.68 -17.64 -13.95
N ARG A 345 17.66 -18.26 -14.65
CA ARG A 345 19.09 -17.92 -14.52
C ARG A 345 19.37 -16.49 -14.94
N THR A 346 18.74 -16.01 -16.01
CA THR A 346 18.84 -14.62 -16.48
C THR A 346 18.31 -13.65 -15.43
N ASN A 347 17.16 -13.94 -14.82
CA ASN A 347 16.63 -13.15 -13.73
C ASN A 347 17.52 -13.19 -12.48
N THR A 348 18.05 -14.35 -12.09
CA THR A 348 19.02 -14.47 -10.98
C THR A 348 20.24 -13.59 -11.22
N ALA A 349 20.90 -13.72 -12.39
CA ALA A 349 22.09 -12.94 -12.71
C ALA A 349 21.78 -11.43 -12.70
N TYR A 350 20.63 -11.03 -13.25
CA TYR A 350 20.21 -9.63 -13.26
C TYR A 350 19.93 -9.10 -11.85
N LEU A 351 19.18 -9.83 -11.02
CA LEU A 351 18.78 -9.38 -9.69
C LEU A 351 19.90 -9.41 -8.66
N ILE A 352 20.76 -10.42 -8.72
CA ILE A 352 21.84 -10.63 -7.74
C ILE A 352 23.11 -9.87 -8.11
N SER A 353 23.41 -9.74 -9.41
CA SER A 353 24.68 -9.14 -9.88
C SER A 353 24.47 -7.88 -10.72
N GLY A 354 23.36 -7.79 -11.46
CA GLY A 354 23.10 -6.68 -12.38
C GLY A 354 22.50 -5.43 -11.75
N VAL A 355 21.74 -5.58 -10.65
CA VAL A 355 21.16 -4.46 -9.89
C VAL A 355 21.48 -4.58 -8.40
N LYS A 356 21.49 -3.44 -7.70
CA LYS A 356 21.77 -3.38 -6.26
C LYS A 356 20.52 -3.30 -5.38
N ILE A 357 19.33 -3.48 -5.95
CA ILE A 357 18.04 -3.30 -5.25
C ILE A 357 17.96 -4.22 -4.02
N ILE A 358 18.11 -5.54 -4.21
CA ILE A 358 18.06 -6.52 -3.12
C ILE A 358 19.08 -6.18 -2.03
N THR A 359 20.32 -5.91 -2.41
CA THR A 359 21.39 -5.59 -1.45
C THR A 359 21.13 -4.29 -0.70
N SER A 360 20.58 -3.27 -1.36
CA SER A 360 20.22 -1.99 -0.71
C SER A 360 19.09 -2.19 0.29
N ASN A 361 17.98 -2.79 -0.16
CA ASN A 361 16.81 -3.03 0.68
C ASN A 361 17.17 -3.90 1.89
N LEU A 362 17.94 -4.98 1.70
CA LEU A 362 18.36 -5.84 2.81
C LEU A 362 19.27 -5.11 3.79
N ARG A 363 20.16 -4.23 3.31
CA ARG A 363 21.00 -3.41 4.19
C ARG A 363 20.14 -2.48 5.05
N ASP A 364 19.21 -1.78 4.42
CA ASP A 364 18.33 -0.83 5.11
C ASP A 364 17.47 -1.56 6.14
N SER A 365 16.94 -2.74 5.79
CA SER A 365 16.17 -3.57 6.71
C SER A 365 16.98 -4.18 7.84
N LEU A 366 18.21 -4.63 7.60
CA LEU A 366 19.10 -5.10 8.67
C LEU A 366 19.51 -3.97 9.61
N GLN A 367 19.73 -2.76 9.08
CA GLN A 367 20.01 -1.58 9.91
C GLN A 367 18.82 -1.23 10.81
N GLU A 368 17.60 -1.26 10.26
CA GLU A 368 16.38 -1.03 11.04
C GLU A 368 16.17 -2.09 12.12
N ILE A 369 16.35 -3.38 11.80
CA ILE A 369 16.28 -4.46 12.79
C ILE A 369 17.29 -4.24 13.91
N GLY A 370 18.53 -3.88 13.57
CA GLY A 370 19.57 -3.58 14.56
C GLY A 370 19.23 -2.39 15.46
N LEU A 371 18.61 -1.34 14.92
CA LEU A 371 18.12 -0.20 15.70
C LEU A 371 16.99 -0.61 16.66
N ARG A 372 16.02 -1.39 16.19
CA ARG A 372 14.90 -1.89 17.02
C ARG A 372 15.38 -2.82 18.13
N GLN A 373 16.35 -3.70 17.83
CA GLN A 373 16.93 -4.58 18.84
C GLN A 373 17.60 -3.77 19.96
N ARG A 374 18.42 -2.78 19.61
CA ARG A 374 19.04 -1.89 20.59
C ARG A 374 18.02 -1.14 21.43
N TYR A 375 16.96 -0.62 20.81
CA TYR A 375 15.87 0.03 21.52
C TYR A 375 15.21 -0.87 22.57
N ILE A 376 14.95 -2.14 22.22
CA ILE A 376 14.38 -3.13 23.16
C ILE A 376 15.36 -3.42 24.30
N GLU A 377 16.66 -3.57 24.00
CA GLU A 377 17.70 -3.79 25.01
C GLU A 377 17.80 -2.61 25.99
N ASP A 378 17.77 -1.37 25.49
CA ASP A 378 17.78 -0.16 26.31
C ASP A 378 16.51 -0.03 27.17
N MET A 379 15.33 -0.33 26.60
CA MET A 379 14.07 -0.33 27.34
C MET A 379 14.06 -1.37 28.46
N ASN A 380 14.60 -2.57 28.21
CA ASN A 380 14.76 -3.60 29.23
C ASN A 380 15.72 -3.15 30.33
N ARG A 381 16.84 -2.48 29.97
CA ARG A 381 17.79 -1.91 30.94
C ARG A 381 17.11 -0.86 31.83
N ILE A 382 16.35 0.06 31.24
CA ILE A 382 15.59 1.07 31.98
C ILE A 382 14.56 0.41 32.90
N HIS A 383 13.83 -0.61 32.42
CA HIS A 383 12.86 -1.33 33.22
C HIS A 383 13.48 -1.98 34.47
N VAL A 384 14.63 -2.64 34.31
CA VAL A 384 15.37 -3.24 35.43
C VAL A 384 15.79 -2.17 36.44
N GLN A 385 16.26 -1.01 35.99
CA GLN A 385 16.62 0.10 36.89
C GLN A 385 15.41 0.63 37.66
N ILE A 386 14.25 0.79 36.99
CA ILE A 386 13.01 1.21 37.65
C ILE A 386 12.58 0.21 38.73
N VAL A 387 12.69 -1.09 38.46
CA VAL A 387 12.37 -2.13 39.47
C VAL A 387 13.31 -2.03 40.67
N LYS A 388 14.63 -1.92 40.45
CA LYS A 388 15.61 -1.74 41.53
C LYS A 388 15.36 -0.49 42.35
N SER A 389 15.06 0.64 41.70
CA SER A 389 14.72 1.88 42.40
C SER A 389 13.45 1.74 43.25
N LYS A 390 12.44 0.99 42.77
CA LYS A 390 11.22 0.71 43.55
C LYS A 390 11.51 -0.17 44.77
N GLU A 391 12.31 -1.22 44.60
CA GLU A 391 12.72 -2.10 45.70
C GLU A 391 13.51 -1.34 46.76
N TRP A 392 14.47 -0.52 46.32
CA TRP A 392 15.25 0.34 47.21
C TRP A 392 14.36 1.32 47.99
N LEU A 393 13.42 2.01 47.33
CA LEU A 393 12.46 2.89 47.99
C LEU A 393 11.58 2.15 49.00
N HIS A 394 11.17 0.92 48.68
CA HIS A 394 10.37 0.09 49.59
C HIS A 394 11.15 -0.30 50.84
N ASP A 395 12.43 -0.64 50.70
CA ASP A 395 13.31 -0.96 51.82
C ASP A 395 13.59 0.27 52.69
N CYS A 396 13.80 1.44 52.08
CA CYS A 396 13.86 2.71 52.81
C CYS A 396 12.58 2.96 53.61
N ASN A 397 11.41 2.73 53.02
CA ASN A 397 10.13 2.92 53.71
C ASN A 397 9.98 1.97 54.91
N LYS A 398 10.35 0.70 54.76
CA LYS A 398 10.36 -0.27 55.88
C LYS A 398 11.32 0.14 57.00
N LEU A 399 12.51 0.61 56.64
CA LEU A 399 13.49 1.10 57.62
C LEU A 399 12.91 2.27 58.40
N LEU A 400 12.29 3.24 57.72
CA LEU A 400 11.59 4.36 58.35
C LEU A 400 10.49 3.91 59.32
N GLU A 401 9.65 2.95 58.93
CA GLU A 401 8.58 2.40 59.77
C GLU A 401 9.10 1.64 61.01
N SER A 402 10.33 1.12 60.95
CA SER A 402 10.96 0.33 62.03
C SER A 402 11.68 1.17 63.09
N LEU A 403 11.80 2.49 62.90
CA LEU A 403 12.52 3.36 63.82
C LEU A 403 11.74 3.58 65.13
N PRO A 404 12.42 3.57 66.30
CA PRO A 404 11.75 3.84 67.58
C PRO A 404 11.24 5.29 67.67
N PRO A 405 10.16 5.57 68.44
CA PRO A 405 9.51 6.89 68.51
C PRO A 405 10.42 8.05 68.96
N ASN A 406 11.55 7.72 69.56
CA ASN A 406 12.51 8.61 70.21
C ASN A 406 13.90 8.53 69.57
N PHE A 407 13.97 8.10 68.31
CA PHE A 407 15.19 8.08 67.50
C PHE A 407 15.74 9.50 67.28
N GLN A 408 17.00 9.75 67.67
CA GLN A 408 17.65 11.04 67.49
C GLN A 408 18.34 11.12 66.13
N TRP A 409 17.71 11.88 65.25
CA TRP A 409 17.95 11.96 63.83
C TRP A 409 19.18 12.77 63.38
N GLY A 410 19.94 13.38 64.29
CA GLY A 410 20.80 14.54 64.00
C GLY A 410 21.85 14.39 62.89
N GLU A 411 22.50 13.23 62.77
CA GLU A 411 23.52 12.99 61.72
C GLU A 411 22.98 12.15 60.54
N GLN A 412 22.04 11.22 60.81
CA GLN A 412 21.50 10.32 59.80
C GLN A 412 20.39 10.96 58.95
N ILE A 413 19.68 11.98 59.45
CA ILE A 413 18.77 12.79 58.62
C ILE A 413 19.55 13.50 57.54
N THR A 414 20.72 14.05 57.82
CA THR A 414 21.44 14.85 56.82
C THR A 414 21.95 13.98 55.67
N GLU A 415 22.39 12.75 55.94
CA GLU A 415 22.73 11.78 54.88
C GLU A 415 21.48 11.29 54.12
N LEU A 416 20.38 10.99 54.82
CA LEU A 416 19.13 10.59 54.17
C LEU A 416 18.50 11.72 53.36
N GLU A 417 18.60 12.97 53.82
CA GLU A 417 18.17 14.18 53.10
C GLU A 417 19.04 14.40 51.86
N ALA A 418 20.36 14.22 51.95
CA ALA A 418 21.24 14.33 50.79
C ALA A 418 20.92 13.27 49.72
N VAL A 419 20.72 12.01 50.13
CA VAL A 419 20.33 10.93 49.20
C VAL A 419 18.91 11.13 48.67
N ALA A 420 17.98 11.58 49.51
CA ALA A 420 16.61 11.89 49.09
C ALA A 420 16.58 13.08 48.12
N ASP A 421 17.40 14.11 48.32
CA ASP A 421 17.52 15.26 47.42
C ASP A 421 18.20 14.88 46.11
N GLU A 422 19.20 14.00 46.12
CA GLU A 422 19.81 13.47 44.90
C GLU A 422 18.80 12.65 44.10
N HIS A 423 18.08 11.73 44.74
CA HIS A 423 17.02 10.99 44.06
C HIS A 423 15.84 11.85 43.64
N LYS A 424 15.50 12.89 44.41
CA LYS A 424 14.47 13.85 44.05
C LYS A 424 14.92 14.69 42.86
N ARG A 425 16.20 15.07 42.75
CA ARG A 425 16.78 15.67 41.55
C ARG A 425 16.68 14.74 40.36
N ILE A 426 17.15 13.50 40.48
CA ILE A 426 17.05 12.50 39.41
C ILE A 426 15.59 12.29 38.99
N LEU A 427 14.66 12.26 39.94
CA LEU A 427 13.25 12.04 39.68
C LEU A 427 12.55 13.30 39.13
N GLU A 428 12.97 14.50 39.51
CA GLU A 428 12.58 15.76 38.87
C GLU A 428 13.14 15.84 37.46
N ASP A 429 14.40 15.50 37.21
CA ASP A 429 15.03 15.46 35.88
C ASP A 429 14.29 14.45 34.98
N LEU A 430 13.96 13.27 35.50
CA LEU A 430 13.15 12.27 34.78
C LEU A 430 11.70 12.72 34.58
N LYS A 431 11.12 13.48 35.52
CA LYS A 431 9.78 14.06 35.36
C LYS A 431 9.77 15.23 34.39
N GLU A 432 10.80 16.07 34.38
CA GLU A 432 11.04 17.15 33.42
C GLU A 432 11.23 16.55 32.04
N ALA A 433 12.11 15.56 31.89
CA ALA A 433 12.26 14.80 30.65
C ALA A 433 10.92 14.21 30.22
N ARG A 434 10.18 13.56 31.13
CA ARG A 434 8.85 13.01 30.81
C ARG A 434 7.81 14.08 30.48
N LYS A 435 7.81 15.22 31.15
CA LYS A 435 6.90 16.36 30.86
C LYS A 435 7.25 16.97 29.53
N PHE A 436 8.54 17.13 29.23
CA PHE A 436 9.05 17.57 27.95
C PHE A 436 8.64 16.59 26.85
N TRP A 437 8.80 15.29 27.05
CA TRP A 437 8.32 14.26 26.13
C TRP A 437 6.79 14.27 25.96
N ASN A 438 6.04 14.39 27.05
CA ASN A 438 4.59 14.49 27.01
C ASN A 438 4.12 15.79 26.34
N LEU A 439 4.84 16.90 26.52
CA LEU A 439 4.56 18.18 25.91
C LEU A 439 4.90 18.11 24.41
N ILE A 440 6.00 17.47 24.02
CA ILE A 440 6.29 17.15 22.62
C ILE A 440 5.16 16.32 22.03
N LEU A 441 4.71 15.26 22.71
CA LEU A 441 3.59 14.43 22.26
C LEU A 441 2.27 15.21 22.20
N GLN A 442 2.00 16.10 23.16
CA GLN A 442 0.80 16.93 23.18
C GLN A 442 0.83 18.03 22.13
N ILE A 443 1.95 18.69 21.93
CA ILE A 443 2.11 19.69 20.88
C ILE A 443 2.04 18.98 19.52
N GLN A 444 2.61 17.79 19.38
CA GLN A 444 2.40 16.95 18.20
C GLN A 444 0.93 16.62 17.99
N ASN A 445 0.20 16.22 19.03
CA ASN A 445 -1.23 15.93 18.95
C ASN A 445 -2.06 17.18 18.62
N ILE A 446 -1.80 18.33 19.24
CA ILE A 446 -2.54 19.58 18.98
C ILE A 446 -2.25 20.10 17.58
N VAL A 447 -0.98 20.08 17.15
CA VAL A 447 -0.61 20.51 15.80
C VAL A 447 -1.18 19.53 14.77
N TYR A 448 -1.24 18.24 15.09
CA TYR A 448 -1.94 17.23 14.29
C TYR A 448 -3.46 17.47 14.24
N GLU A 449 -4.11 17.76 15.36
CA GLU A 449 -5.55 18.03 15.45
C GLU A 449 -5.95 19.33 14.72
N GLU A 450 -5.14 20.39 14.84
CA GLU A 450 -5.42 21.71 14.26
C GLU A 450 -5.02 21.81 12.78
N THR A 451 -3.95 21.12 12.36
CA THR A 451 -3.37 21.31 11.02
C THR A 451 -3.37 20.06 10.15
N GLY A 452 -3.71 18.89 10.72
CA GLY A 452 -3.53 17.59 10.07
C GLY A 452 -2.06 17.21 9.88
N ARG A 453 -1.12 17.92 10.53
CA ARG A 453 0.35 17.78 10.37
C ARG A 453 1.01 17.84 11.75
N GLY A 454 2.08 17.09 12.00
CA GLY A 454 2.96 17.25 13.16
C GLY A 454 4.01 18.35 12.96
N LEU A 455 4.61 18.85 14.05
CA LEU A 455 5.65 19.88 14.01
C LEU A 455 6.95 19.43 13.33
N PRO A 456 7.63 20.28 12.55
CA PRO A 456 9.00 20.05 12.11
C PRO A 456 10.00 20.26 13.29
N PRO A 457 11.18 19.60 13.30
CA PRO A 457 12.13 19.72 14.40
C PRO A 457 12.96 21.02 14.35
N PRO A 458 13.57 21.42 15.48
CA PRO A 458 14.38 22.62 15.54
C PRO A 458 15.83 22.37 15.08
N TYR A 459 16.28 23.29 14.22
CA TYR A 459 17.65 23.61 13.78
C TYR A 459 18.21 22.98 12.49
N GLU A 460 18.26 23.83 11.47
CA GLU A 460 19.49 24.09 10.72
C GLU A 460 20.36 25.08 11.52
N TYR A 461 21.61 24.71 11.83
CA TYR A 461 22.75 25.63 11.81
C TYR A 461 24.01 24.85 11.39
N GLU A 462 24.56 25.28 10.26
CA GLU A 462 25.95 25.20 9.78
C GLU A 462 26.75 23.90 10.00
N SER A 463 26.94 23.14 8.90
CA SER A 463 28.28 22.76 8.38
C SER A 463 28.20 22.54 6.87
#